data_AF-A0A2E7QK06-F1
#
_entry.id   AF-A0A2E7QK06-F1
#
_cell.length_a   1.000
_cell.length_b   1.000
_cell.length_c   1.000
_cell.angle_alpha   90.00
_cell.angle_beta   90.00
_cell.angle_gamma   90.00
#
_symmetry.space_group_name_H-M   'P 1'
#
loop_
_entity.id
_entity.type
_entity.pdbx_description
1 polymer ?
#
loop_
_entity_poly.entity_id
_entity_poly.type
_entity_poly.pdbx_seq_one_letter_code
_entity_poly.pdbx_strand_id
1 'polypeptide(L)'
;MPSIEKANVYGASRSESSDDALRQLFRQHDLSAVLVKKGPLGSSILLEPEGNWIDTPAFSTDVIDPTGAGDAFCRGFQVGLSETGDPVEAALYGAVSASFVIEQFGPPHACGVETKAVRERLETLRQMTLQV
;
A
#
# COMPACT_ATOMS: atom_id res chain seq x y z
N MET A 1 6.29 -5.27 22.03
CA MET A 1 6.90 -4.15 21.28
C MET A 1 8.41 -4.35 21.24
N PRO A 2 8.98 -4.80 20.12
CA PRO A 2 10.32 -4.42 19.72
C PRO A 2 10.28 -3.10 18.93
N SER A 3 11.41 -2.42 18.97
CA SER A 3 11.69 -1.04 18.61
C SER A 3 11.81 -0.79 17.11
N ILE A 4 11.51 0.45 16.74
CA ILE A 4 11.88 1.12 15.47
C ILE A 4 13.27 0.67 15.00
N GLU A 5 13.34 -0.03 13.87
CA GLU A 5 14.39 0.04 12.85
C GLU A 5 14.04 -0.90 11.69
N LYS A 6 14.04 -0.36 10.46
CA LYS A 6 13.76 -1.02 9.15
C LYS A 6 12.31 -1.10 8.69
N ALA A 7 11.69 0.06 8.50
CA ALA A 7 10.74 0.26 7.41
C ALA A 7 11.05 1.61 6.76
N ASN A 8 12.17 1.69 6.04
CA ASN A 8 12.44 2.82 5.15
C ASN A 8 11.48 2.71 3.95
N VAL A 9 10.27 3.22 4.13
CA VAL A 9 9.25 3.36 3.09
C VAL A 9 9.68 4.51 2.18
N TYR A 10 10.56 4.21 1.21
CA TYR A 10 10.91 5.15 0.14
C TYR A 10 9.73 5.26 -0.84
N GLY A 11 8.91 6.29 -0.65
CA GLY A 11 7.83 6.67 -1.57
C GLY A 11 8.36 7.45 -2.77
N ALA A 12 9.14 6.81 -3.64
CA ALA A 12 9.64 7.42 -4.88
C ALA A 12 9.15 6.67 -6.13
N SER A 13 9.08 7.38 -7.26
CA SER A 13 8.80 6.81 -8.57
C SER A 13 9.85 5.77 -8.98
N ARG A 14 9.39 4.66 -9.58
CA ARG A 14 10.21 3.49 -9.93
C ARG A 14 11.02 3.73 -11.23
N SER A 15 12.34 3.55 -11.19
CA SER A 15 13.27 3.56 -12.34
C SER A 15 14.17 2.32 -12.29
N GLU A 16 14.82 1.90 -13.39
CA GLU A 16 15.71 0.72 -13.37
C GLU A 16 16.80 0.83 -12.28
N SER A 17 17.43 2.00 -12.15
CA SER A 17 18.43 2.25 -11.10
C SER A 17 17.83 2.22 -9.68
N SER A 18 16.56 2.54 -9.52
CA SER A 18 15.88 2.49 -8.21
C SER A 18 15.55 1.05 -7.81
N ASP A 19 15.18 0.21 -8.78
CA ASP A 19 14.85 -1.20 -8.54
C ASP A 19 16.05 -1.99 -8.06
N ASP A 20 17.20 -1.80 -8.70
CA ASP A 20 18.44 -2.45 -8.28
C ASP A 20 18.84 -2.04 -6.85
N ALA A 21 18.66 -0.77 -6.49
CA ALA A 21 18.93 -0.28 -5.15
C ALA A 21 17.97 -0.89 -4.11
N LEU A 22 16.67 -1.01 -4.42
CA LEU A 22 15.69 -1.63 -3.54
C LEU A 22 15.97 -3.13 -3.35
N ARG A 23 16.33 -3.85 -4.42
CA ARG A 23 16.75 -5.25 -4.35
C ARG A 23 18.03 -5.42 -3.54
N GLN A 24 19.00 -4.52 -3.71
CA GLN A 24 20.21 -4.52 -2.91
C GLN A 24 19.91 -4.32 -1.41
N LEU A 25 19.05 -3.36 -1.06
CA LEU A 25 18.63 -3.14 0.33
C LEU A 25 17.92 -4.37 0.90
N PHE A 26 17.08 -5.03 0.11
CA PHE A 26 16.44 -6.28 0.48
C PHE A 26 17.47 -7.40 0.75
N ARG A 27 18.54 -7.54 -0.04
CA ARG A 27 19.59 -8.53 0.27
C ARG A 27 20.39 -8.19 1.53
N GLN A 28 20.66 -6.90 1.74
CA GLN A 28 21.52 -6.43 2.82
C GLN A 28 20.82 -6.44 4.18
N HIS A 29 19.50 -6.58 4.20
CA HIS A 29 18.70 -6.51 5.39
C HIS A 29 17.71 -7.66 5.41
N ASP A 30 17.52 -8.27 6.58
CA ASP A 30 16.52 -9.32 6.79
C ASP A 30 15.10 -8.73 6.79
N LEU A 31 14.64 -8.27 5.62
CA LEU A 31 13.30 -7.75 5.38
C LEU A 31 12.40 -8.91 4.96
N SER A 32 11.09 -8.81 5.20
CA SER A 32 10.13 -9.81 4.72
C SER A 32 9.48 -9.41 3.39
N ALA A 33 9.50 -8.12 3.05
CA ALA A 33 9.01 -7.57 1.79
C ALA A 33 9.51 -6.14 1.59
N VAL A 34 9.48 -5.67 0.35
CA VAL A 34 9.65 -4.26 -0.02
C VAL A 34 8.38 -3.78 -0.71
N LEU A 35 7.81 -2.67 -0.24
CA LEU A 35 6.63 -2.03 -0.83
C LEU A 35 6.97 -0.63 -1.32
N VAL A 36 6.56 -0.31 -2.55
CA VAL A 36 6.70 1.00 -3.17
C VAL A 36 5.32 1.57 -3.48
N LYS A 37 5.00 2.74 -2.92
CA LYS A 37 3.76 3.48 -3.22
C LYS A 37 3.97 4.32 -4.48
N LYS A 38 3.06 4.19 -5.45
CA LYS A 38 3.11 4.85 -6.77
C LYS A 38 1.94 5.84 -6.97
N GLY A 39 1.31 6.30 -5.89
CA GLY A 39 0.20 7.24 -5.94
C GLY A 39 -0.98 6.68 -6.75
N PRO A 40 -1.49 7.39 -7.78
CA PRO A 40 -2.59 6.91 -8.63
C PRO A 40 -2.30 5.58 -9.36
N LEU A 41 -1.03 5.20 -9.52
CA LEU A 41 -0.62 3.93 -10.13
C LEU A 41 -0.66 2.75 -9.14
N GLY A 42 -1.14 2.95 -7.92
CA GLY A 42 -1.21 1.92 -6.88
C GLY A 42 0.10 1.69 -6.16
N SER A 43 0.47 0.43 -5.95
CA SER A 43 1.73 0.04 -5.32
C SER A 43 2.38 -1.16 -6.00
N SER A 44 3.66 -1.36 -5.72
CA SER A 44 4.43 -2.52 -6.14
C SER A 44 5.05 -3.18 -4.92
N ILE A 45 5.05 -4.50 -4.89
CA ILE A 45 5.52 -5.30 -3.77
C ILE A 45 6.53 -6.30 -4.29
N LEU A 46 7.63 -6.45 -3.57
CA LEU A 46 8.64 -7.46 -3.82
C LEU A 46 8.74 -8.33 -2.58
N LEU A 47 8.50 -9.64 -2.74
CA LEU A 47 8.53 -10.62 -1.64
C LEU A 47 9.88 -11.31 -1.52
N GLU A 48 10.69 -11.29 -2.58
CA GLU A 48 12.01 -11.91 -2.63
C GLU A 48 12.97 -11.01 -3.43
N PRO A 49 14.26 -10.89 -3.06
CA PRO A 49 15.18 -9.96 -3.72
C PRO A 49 15.38 -10.20 -5.22
N GLU A 50 15.17 -11.44 -5.71
CA GLU A 50 15.23 -11.83 -7.12
C GLU A 50 13.84 -12.09 -7.72
N GLY A 51 12.78 -11.95 -6.92
CA GLY A 51 11.41 -12.21 -7.33
C GLY A 51 10.86 -11.17 -8.31
N ASN A 52 9.67 -11.46 -8.83
CA ASN A 52 8.93 -10.50 -9.63
C ASN A 52 8.25 -9.46 -8.73
N TRP A 53 8.11 -8.24 -9.24
CA TRP A 53 7.25 -7.25 -8.62
C TRP A 53 5.79 -7.65 -8.80
N ILE A 54 5.02 -7.56 -7.72
CA ILE A 54 3.57 -7.73 -7.70
C ILE A 54 2.96 -6.34 -7.65
N ASP A 55 2.24 -5.94 -8.69
CA ASP A 55 1.56 -4.66 -8.76
C ASP A 55 0.14 -4.78 -8.21
N THR A 56 -0.24 -3.86 -7.32
CA THR A 56 -1.60 -3.75 -6.79
C THR A 56 -2.19 -2.40 -7.20
N PRO A 57 -3.45 -2.34 -7.65
CA PRO A 57 -4.05 -1.10 -8.13
C PRO A 57 -4.37 -0.13 -6.98
N ALA A 58 -4.45 1.16 -7.31
CA ALA A 58 -5.16 2.12 -6.46
C ALA A 58 -6.67 1.99 -6.71
N PHE A 59 -7.50 2.29 -5.70
CA PHE A 59 -8.94 2.37 -5.91
C PHE A 59 -9.27 3.66 -6.66
N SER A 60 -9.97 3.52 -7.79
CA SER A 60 -10.36 4.66 -8.63
C SER A 60 -11.51 5.43 -7.96
N THR A 61 -11.28 6.70 -7.66
CA THR A 61 -12.28 7.59 -7.06
C THR A 61 -12.00 9.07 -7.35
N ASP A 62 -12.94 9.93 -7.03
CA ASP A 62 -12.82 11.39 -7.16
C ASP A 62 -11.85 11.93 -6.10
N VAL A 63 -10.71 12.44 -6.57
CA VAL A 63 -9.66 13.00 -5.70
C VAL A 63 -9.99 14.46 -5.40
N ILE A 64 -10.37 14.76 -4.16
CA ILE A 64 -10.61 16.12 -3.65
C ILE A 64 -9.35 16.70 -2.99
N ASP A 65 -8.70 15.96 -2.09
CA ASP A 65 -7.49 16.38 -1.38
C ASP A 65 -6.55 15.18 -1.15
N PRO A 66 -5.37 15.10 -1.80
CA PRO A 66 -4.46 13.97 -1.64
C PRO A 66 -3.72 13.97 -0.28
N THR A 67 -3.90 15.01 0.54
CA THR A 67 -3.23 15.15 1.84
C THR A 67 -3.57 13.97 2.76
N GLY A 68 -2.54 13.34 3.33
CA GLY A 68 -2.72 12.22 4.25
C GLY A 68 -2.95 10.85 3.59
N ALA A 69 -3.07 10.76 2.26
CA ALA A 69 -3.25 9.49 1.54
C ALA A 69 -2.12 8.49 1.83
N GLY A 70 -0.88 8.97 1.93
CA GLY A 70 0.28 8.15 2.25
C GLY A 70 0.23 7.56 3.66
N ASP A 71 -0.19 8.37 4.64
CA ASP A 71 -0.30 7.92 6.04
C ASP A 71 -1.47 6.96 6.22
N ALA A 72 -2.60 7.23 5.56
CA ALA A 72 -3.75 6.35 5.50
C ALA A 72 -3.38 4.99 4.89
N PHE A 73 -2.65 4.99 3.78
CA PHE A 73 -2.13 3.77 3.17
C PHE A 73 -1.27 2.98 4.14
N CYS A 74 -0.27 3.62 4.77
CA CYS A 74 0.64 2.93 5.70
C CYS A 74 -0.11 2.32 6.89
N ARG A 75 -1.10 3.04 7.44
CA ARG A 75 -1.93 2.54 8.55
C ARG A 75 -2.83 1.38 8.11
N GLY A 76 -3.50 1.50 6.97
CA GLY A 76 -4.31 0.43 6.40
C GLY A 76 -3.47 -0.82 6.10
N PHE A 77 -2.27 -0.63 5.53
CA PHE A 77 -1.31 -1.71 5.29
C PHE A 77 -0.91 -2.41 6.58
N GLN A 78 -0.57 -1.65 7.63
CA GLN A 78 -0.19 -2.25 8.91
C GLN A 78 -1.31 -3.08 9.52
N VAL A 79 -2.56 -2.60 9.45
CA VAL A 79 -3.74 -3.36 9.90
C VAL A 79 -3.91 -4.62 9.06
N GLY A 80 -3.93 -4.49 7.74
CA GLY A 80 -4.09 -5.63 6.83
C GLY A 80 -3.02 -6.69 7.04
N LEU A 81 -1.75 -6.29 7.18
CA LEU A 81 -0.66 -7.24 7.43
C LEU A 81 -0.82 -7.96 8.77
N SER A 82 -1.30 -7.27 9.81
CA SER A 82 -1.57 -7.88 11.10
C SER A 82 -2.75 -8.85 11.07
N GLU A 83 -3.76 -8.61 10.22
CA GLU A 83 -4.95 -9.45 10.12
C GLU A 83 -4.75 -10.66 9.20
N THR A 84 -3.97 -10.50 8.12
CA THR A 84 -3.88 -11.51 7.05
C THR A 84 -2.52 -12.20 6.98
N GLY A 85 -1.45 -11.54 7.44
CA GLY A 85 -0.07 -12.02 7.26
C GLY A 85 0.43 -11.96 5.81
N ASP A 86 -0.37 -11.46 4.87
CA ASP A 86 -0.04 -11.38 3.45
C ASP A 86 0.23 -9.93 3.04
N PRO A 87 1.47 -9.57 2.64
CA PRO A 87 1.82 -8.23 2.18
C PRO A 87 1.02 -7.73 0.98
N VAL A 88 0.58 -8.62 0.07
CA VAL A 88 -0.22 -8.24 -1.10
C VAL A 88 -1.60 -7.80 -0.66
N GLU A 89 -2.25 -8.64 0.13
CA GLU A 89 -3.55 -8.34 0.72
C GLU A 89 -3.49 -7.07 1.60
N ALA A 90 -2.42 -6.92 2.39
CA ALA A 90 -2.18 -5.72 3.20
C ALA A 90 -2.10 -4.44 2.35
N ALA A 91 -1.50 -4.48 1.17
CA ALA A 91 -1.47 -3.34 0.27
C ALA A 91 -2.86 -2.94 -0.22
N LEU A 92 -3.78 -3.90 -0.37
CA LEU A 92 -5.18 -3.60 -0.70
C LEU A 92 -5.88 -2.87 0.45
N TYR A 93 -5.63 -3.26 1.71
CA TYR A 93 -6.14 -2.52 2.87
C TYR A 93 -5.62 -1.08 2.90
N GLY A 94 -4.33 -0.90 2.59
CA GLY A 94 -3.74 0.43 2.44
C GLY A 94 -4.41 1.26 1.35
N ALA A 95 -4.62 0.67 0.17
CA ALA A 95 -5.28 1.32 -0.95
C ALA A 95 -6.73 1.71 -0.63
N VAL A 96 -7.49 0.84 0.05
CA VAL A 96 -8.85 1.15 0.54
C VAL A 96 -8.80 2.31 1.53
N SER A 97 -7.90 2.28 2.52
CA SER A 97 -7.80 3.36 3.50
C SER A 97 -7.48 4.72 2.86
N ALA A 98 -6.50 4.74 1.94
CA ALA A 98 -6.14 5.94 1.19
C ALA A 98 -7.31 6.47 0.34
N SER A 99 -8.10 5.58 -0.27
CA SER A 99 -9.21 5.96 -1.13
C SER A 99 -10.32 6.75 -0.42
N PHE A 100 -10.55 6.51 0.88
CA PHE A 100 -11.52 7.29 1.64
C PHE A 100 -10.97 8.65 2.08
N VAL A 101 -9.66 8.73 2.34
CA VAL A 101 -9.03 9.98 2.76
C VAL A 101 -8.98 10.98 1.62
N ILE A 102 -8.73 10.53 0.39
CA ILE A 102 -8.59 11.45 -0.75
C ILE A 102 -9.91 12.02 -1.29
N GLU A 103 -11.05 11.46 -0.90
CA GLU A 103 -12.39 11.85 -1.35
C GLU A 103 -12.96 13.08 -0.63
N GLN A 104 -12.23 13.66 0.33
CA GLN A 104 -12.72 14.73 1.19
C GLN A 104 -11.58 15.68 1.58
N PHE A 105 -11.90 16.91 1.96
CA PHE A 105 -10.89 17.93 2.31
C PHE A 105 -10.39 17.79 3.76
N GLY A 106 -9.07 17.87 3.96
CA GLY A 106 -8.43 17.68 5.27
C GLY A 106 -8.56 16.24 5.78
N PRO A 107 -7.94 15.86 6.91
CA PRO A 107 -8.08 14.53 7.48
C PRO A 107 -9.55 14.33 7.94
N PRO A 108 -10.38 13.58 7.20
CA PRO A 108 -11.78 13.43 7.54
C PRO A 108 -11.88 12.36 8.61
N HIS A 109 -12.80 12.55 9.54
CA HIS A 109 -13.07 11.55 10.57
C HIS A 109 -13.50 10.25 9.88
N ALA A 110 -12.67 9.20 10.00
CA ALA A 110 -13.05 7.81 9.70
C ALA A 110 -14.34 7.35 10.43
N CYS A 111 -14.91 8.21 11.28
CA CYS A 111 -16.14 8.05 12.03
C CYS A 111 -17.41 7.90 11.16
N GLY A 112 -17.35 8.13 9.85
CA GLY A 112 -18.50 8.02 8.94
C GLY A 112 -18.41 6.93 7.87
N VAL A 113 -17.30 6.19 7.79
CA VAL A 113 -17.13 5.17 6.75
C VAL A 113 -17.87 3.89 7.13
N GLU A 114 -18.83 3.48 6.31
CA GLU A 114 -19.54 2.23 6.52
C GLU A 114 -18.63 1.03 6.25
N THR A 115 -18.65 0.04 7.15
CA THR A 115 -17.91 -1.22 6.97
C THR A 115 -18.26 -1.91 5.65
N LYS A 116 -19.50 -1.75 5.17
CA LYS A 116 -19.95 -2.26 3.88
C LYS A 116 -19.15 -1.64 2.72
N ALA A 117 -19.00 -0.32 2.70
CA ALA A 117 -18.23 0.37 1.66
C ALA A 117 -16.75 -0.04 1.69
N VAL A 118 -16.15 -0.20 2.88
CA VAL A 118 -14.78 -0.72 3.02
C VAL A 118 -14.64 -2.10 2.36
N ARG A 119 -15.58 -3.01 2.65
CA ARG A 119 -15.56 -4.38 2.11
C ARG A 119 -15.78 -4.40 0.59
N GLU A 120 -16.69 -3.58 0.07
CA GLU A 120 -16.94 -3.48 -1.36
C GLU A 120 -15.71 -2.98 -2.13
N ARG A 121 -15.00 -1.96 -1.60
CA ARG A 121 -13.74 -1.49 -2.20
C ARG A 121 -12.65 -2.56 -2.16
N LEU A 122 -12.51 -3.24 -1.02
CA LEU A 122 -11.53 -4.30 -0.87
C LEU A 122 -11.75 -5.44 -1.87
N GLU A 123 -12.99 -5.92 -2.02
CA GLU A 123 -13.29 -6.96 -2.99
C GLU A 123 -13.08 -6.53 -4.43
N THR A 124 -13.41 -5.27 -4.75
CA THR A 124 -13.11 -4.70 -6.06
C THR A 124 -11.61 -4.76 -6.36
N LEU A 125 -10.76 -4.33 -5.42
CA LEU A 125 -9.31 -4.36 -5.58
C LEU A 125 -8.74 -5.79 -5.66
N ARG A 126 -9.28 -6.73 -4.89
CA ARG A 126 -8.89 -8.15 -4.97
C ARG A 126 -9.15 -8.71 -6.37
N GLN A 127 -10.33 -8.46 -6.92
CA GLN A 127 -10.69 -8.90 -8.28
C GLN A 127 -9.77 -8.29 -9.34
N MET A 128 -9.42 -7.02 -9.20
CA MET A 128 -8.49 -6.35 -10.13
C MET A 128 -7.07 -6.91 -10.03
N THR A 129 -6.62 -7.29 -8.84
CA THR A 129 -5.26 -7.84 -8.62
C THR A 129 -5.12 -9.25 -9.18
N LEU A 130 -6.18 -10.06 -9.14
CA LEU A 130 -6.20 -11.42 -9.73
C LEU A 130 -6.18 -11.42 -11.28
N GLN A 131 -6.36 -10.27 -11.92
CA GLN A 131 -6.38 -10.12 -13.38
C GLN A 131 -5.04 -9.60 -13.96
N VAL A 132 -4.05 -9.34 -13.10
CA VAL A 132 -2.70 -8.87 -13.47
C VAL A 132 -1.71 -10.02 -13.36
#